data_AF-A0A1S3ISA1-F1
#
_entry.id   AF-A0A1S3ISA1-F1
#
_cell.length_a   1.000
_cell.length_b   1.000
_cell.length_c   1.000
_cell.angle_alpha   90.00
_cell.angle_beta   90.00
_cell.angle_gamma   90.00
#
_symmetry.space_group_name_H-M   'P 1'
#
loop_
_entity.id
_entity.type
_entity.pdbx_description
1 polymer ?
#
loop_
_entity_poly.entity_id
_entity_poly.type
_entity_poly.pdbx_seq_one_letter_code
_entity_poly.pdbx_strand_id
1 'polypeptide(L)'
;MSVMLNAFRMNKIKSAGKRRKAKSAAKQRSAQHSSGAEASGGYVAANNVKMWNWSLDDEFIQVIFRKDTMECWVNDTKAETMCNFSDTGAEMDFCIGSHKARIKSMQGMGKRDGIIHVLTIDGYVIPEDTT
;
A
#
# COMPACT_ATOMS: atom_id res chain seq x y z
N MET A 1 -0.71 0.66 -70.84
CA MET A 1 0.59 0.00 -71.05
C MET A 1 1.01 -0.63 -69.74
N SER A 2 0.97 -1.95 -69.70
CA SER A 2 1.42 -2.83 -68.62
C SER A 2 2.75 -3.44 -69.04
N VAL A 3 3.71 -3.56 -68.11
CA VAL A 3 4.53 -4.75 -67.77
C VAL A 3 5.40 -4.34 -66.57
N MET A 4 5.18 -4.92 -65.38
CA MET A 4 5.84 -6.13 -64.85
C MET A 4 7.37 -5.98 -64.72
N LEU A 5 8.10 -6.49 -63.75
CA LEU A 5 7.91 -7.23 -62.49
C LEU A 5 9.37 -7.61 -62.13
N ASN A 6 9.80 -7.52 -60.88
CA ASN A 6 10.89 -8.37 -60.35
C ASN A 6 10.99 -8.15 -58.85
N ALA A 7 11.22 -9.13 -58.00
CA ALA A 7 10.97 -10.56 -57.99
C ALA A 7 11.30 -10.97 -56.55
N PHE A 8 10.38 -11.69 -55.93
CA PHE A 8 10.54 -12.32 -54.63
C PHE A 8 11.79 -13.20 -54.57
N ARG A 9 12.51 -13.18 -53.44
CA ARG A 9 13.24 -14.36 -52.97
C ARG A 9 12.72 -14.75 -51.59
N MET A 10 12.00 -15.87 -51.59
CA MET A 10 11.60 -16.62 -50.41
C MET A 10 12.81 -17.32 -49.79
N ASN A 11 12.81 -17.51 -48.47
CA ASN A 11 13.42 -18.71 -47.89
C ASN A 11 12.43 -19.39 -46.94
N LYS A 12 12.24 -20.70 -47.12
CA LYS A 12 11.21 -21.52 -46.49
C LYS A 12 11.65 -22.08 -45.12
N ILE A 13 10.77 -21.90 -44.13
CA ILE A 13 10.16 -22.88 -43.19
C ILE A 13 11.00 -24.09 -42.72
N LYS A 14 11.13 -24.23 -41.38
CA LYS A 14 10.95 -25.47 -40.55
C LYS A 14 10.51 -25.03 -39.13
N SER A 15 9.24 -25.11 -38.72
CA SER A 15 8.51 -26.19 -38.00
C SER A 15 9.13 -26.67 -36.66
N ALA A 16 8.43 -26.45 -35.53
CA ALA A 16 7.95 -27.46 -34.56
C ALA A 16 7.80 -26.92 -33.11
N GLY A 17 6.66 -27.23 -32.47
CA GLY A 17 6.66 -27.59 -31.05
C GLY A 17 6.13 -26.59 -30.01
N LYS A 18 4.86 -26.75 -29.64
CA LYS A 18 4.17 -26.28 -28.41
C LYS A 18 5.05 -26.22 -27.14
N ARG A 19 4.83 -25.18 -26.32
CA ARG A 19 4.60 -25.36 -24.86
C ARG A 19 3.81 -24.17 -24.26
N ARG A 20 2.58 -24.46 -23.86
CA ARG A 20 1.70 -23.61 -23.07
C ARG A 20 2.32 -23.37 -21.69
N LYS A 21 2.49 -22.12 -21.25
CA LYS A 21 2.67 -21.80 -19.82
C LYS A 21 1.29 -21.58 -19.21
N ALA A 22 0.71 -22.66 -18.68
CA ALA A 22 -0.31 -22.56 -17.66
C ALA A 22 0.39 -22.16 -16.35
N LYS A 23 0.12 -20.95 -15.83
CA LYS A 23 0.42 -20.63 -14.44
C LYS A 23 -0.83 -20.93 -13.62
N SER A 24 -0.63 -21.82 -12.66
CA SER A 24 -1.62 -22.54 -11.89
C SER A 24 -2.47 -21.66 -10.99
N ALA A 25 -3.74 -22.01 -10.92
CA ALA A 25 -4.57 -21.81 -9.74
C ALA A 25 -3.89 -22.43 -8.50
N ALA A 26 -3.52 -21.60 -7.55
CA ALA A 26 -3.27 -21.97 -6.16
C ALA A 26 -4.24 -21.10 -5.33
N LYS A 27 -5.43 -21.64 -5.08
CA LYS A 27 -5.78 -22.24 -3.79
C LYS A 27 -6.01 -21.16 -2.73
N GLN A 28 -7.24 -20.63 -2.73
CA GLN A 28 -7.87 -20.17 -1.50
C GLN A 28 -7.72 -21.27 -0.45
N ARG A 29 -6.97 -20.98 0.61
CA ARG A 29 -7.09 -21.64 1.90
C ARG A 29 -6.98 -20.59 2.97
N SER A 30 -8.12 -20.30 3.56
CA SER A 30 -8.29 -19.93 4.96
C SER A 30 -7.17 -20.50 5.85
N ALA A 31 -6.43 -19.62 6.50
CA ALA A 31 -5.73 -19.86 7.75
C ALA A 31 -6.05 -18.63 8.61
N GLN A 32 -7.08 -18.72 9.44
CA GLN A 32 -6.99 -19.19 10.82
C GLN A 32 -6.01 -18.35 11.64
N HIS A 33 -6.61 -17.63 12.59
CA HIS A 33 -6.00 -17.17 13.84
C HIS A 33 -4.88 -18.09 14.31
N SER A 34 -3.68 -17.54 14.43
CA SER A 34 -2.67 -18.08 15.33
C SER A 34 -1.95 -16.91 15.99
N SER A 35 -2.34 -16.67 17.24
CA SER A 35 -1.58 -15.94 18.24
C SER A 35 -0.19 -16.57 18.42
N GLY A 36 0.85 -15.76 18.34
CA GLY A 36 2.23 -16.16 18.66
C GLY A 36 3.14 -14.95 18.54
N ALA A 37 3.54 -14.37 19.68
CA ALA A 37 4.50 -13.29 19.76
C ALA A 37 5.90 -13.82 19.40
N GLU A 38 6.59 -13.17 18.47
CA GLU A 38 8.04 -13.12 18.43
C GLU A 38 8.50 -12.00 17.49
N ALA A 39 9.46 -11.20 17.95
CA ALA A 39 9.99 -10.04 17.27
C ALA A 39 10.61 -10.42 15.92
N SER A 40 9.84 -10.30 14.84
CA SER A 40 10.39 -10.29 13.49
C SER A 40 10.62 -8.85 13.07
N GLY A 41 11.85 -8.37 13.29
CA GLY A 41 12.40 -7.22 12.57
C GLY A 41 12.55 -7.56 11.09
N GLY A 42 11.43 -7.83 10.42
CA GLY A 42 11.36 -8.00 8.98
C GLY A 42 11.42 -6.63 8.32
N TYR A 43 12.10 -6.55 7.18
CA TYR A 43 12.11 -5.35 6.36
C TYR A 43 10.67 -4.99 5.95
N VAL A 44 10.18 -3.84 6.41
CA VAL A 44 8.90 -3.30 5.96
C VAL A 44 9.17 -2.51 4.68
N ALA A 45 8.55 -2.91 3.58
CA ALA A 45 8.71 -2.20 2.32
C ALA A 45 8.17 -0.77 2.45
N ALA A 46 8.93 0.22 1.96
CA ALA A 46 8.56 1.64 2.06
C ALA A 46 7.18 1.94 1.46
N ASN A 47 6.78 1.23 0.40
CA ASN A 47 5.45 1.40 -0.20
C ASN A 47 4.29 0.90 0.67
N ASN A 48 4.56 0.13 1.72
CA ASN A 48 3.58 -0.43 2.64
C ASN A 48 3.41 0.41 3.92
N VAL A 49 4.18 1.50 4.05
CA VAL A 49 4.08 2.45 5.15
C VAL A 49 3.69 3.83 4.66
N LYS A 50 3.15 4.62 5.58
CA LYS A 50 3.05 6.08 5.48
C LYS A 50 3.75 6.66 6.69
N MET A 51 4.46 7.77 6.48
CA MET A 51 5.20 8.45 7.51
C MET A 51 4.85 9.92 7.52
N TRP A 52 4.65 10.45 8.72
CA TRP A 52 4.47 11.87 8.97
C TRP A 52 5.46 12.29 10.04
N ASN A 53 6.24 13.33 9.73
CA ASN A 53 7.24 13.90 10.61
C ASN A 53 6.93 15.39 10.76
N TRP A 54 6.77 15.85 12.00
CA TRP A 54 6.55 17.28 12.28
C TRP A 54 6.93 17.61 13.73
N SER A 55 6.88 18.89 14.10
CA SER A 55 7.07 19.33 15.48
C SER A 55 5.74 19.74 16.11
N LEU A 56 5.45 19.24 17.31
CA LEU A 56 4.27 19.55 18.12
C LEU A 56 4.73 19.84 19.55
N ASP A 57 4.31 20.97 20.12
CA ASP A 57 4.70 21.40 21.47
C ASP A 57 6.22 21.35 21.73
N ASP A 58 7.02 21.82 20.76
CA ASP A 58 8.49 21.77 20.76
C ASP A 58 9.11 20.37 20.78
N GLU A 59 8.31 19.31 20.64
CA GLU A 59 8.75 17.93 20.49
C GLU A 59 8.68 17.48 19.03
N PHE A 60 9.69 16.74 18.58
CA PHE A 60 9.65 16.11 17.26
C PHE A 60 8.82 14.83 17.32
N ILE A 61 7.80 14.75 16.47
CA ILE A 61 6.88 13.63 16.42
C ILE A 61 6.99 12.93 15.08
N GLN A 62 7.13 11.61 15.15
CA GLN A 62 7.06 10.71 14.02
C GLN A 62 5.88 9.76 14.18
N VAL A 63 5.00 9.77 13.18
CA VAL A 63 3.92 8.79 13.05
C VAL A 63 4.21 7.89 11.86
N ILE A 64 4.22 6.58 12.12
CA ILE A 64 4.34 5.54 11.10
C ILE A 64 3.06 4.72 11.09
N PHE A 65 2.42 4.67 9.93
CA PHE A 65 1.24 3.87 9.69
C PHE A 65 1.54 2.72 8.74
N ARG A 66 1.30 1.50 9.19
CA ARG A 66 1.43 0.28 8.38
C ARG A 66 0.11 -0.06 7.72
N LYS A 67 0.08 -0.09 6.39
CA LYS A 67 -1.14 -0.28 5.60
C LYS A 67 -1.66 -1.72 5.65
N ASP A 68 -0.76 -2.68 5.79
CA ASP A 68 -1.08 -4.12 5.83
C ASP A 68 -1.69 -4.56 7.16
N THR A 69 -1.06 -4.14 8.26
CA THR A 69 -1.47 -4.51 9.62
C THR A 69 -2.43 -3.50 10.23
N MET A 70 -2.63 -2.33 9.59
CA MET A 70 -3.39 -1.21 10.13
C MET A 70 -2.87 -0.80 11.51
N GLU A 71 -1.54 -0.86 11.71
CA GLU A 71 -0.90 -0.48 12.96
C GLU A 71 -0.35 0.95 12.88
N CYS A 72 -0.57 1.71 13.95
CA CYS A 72 -0.01 3.05 14.13
C CYS A 72 1.12 3.01 15.17
N TRP A 73 2.21 3.69 14.86
CA TRP A 73 3.36 3.87 15.75
C TRP A 73 3.63 5.36 15.90
N VAL A 74 3.89 5.79 17.13
CA VAL A 74 4.21 7.17 17.50
C VAL A 74 5.54 7.13 18.24
N ASN A 75 6.57 7.81 17.73
CA ASN A 75 7.91 7.85 18.35
C ASN A 75 8.40 6.46 18.79
N ASP A 76 8.41 5.51 17.84
CA ASP A 76 8.80 4.09 18.03
C ASP A 76 7.93 3.25 18.99
N THR A 77 6.83 3.80 19.51
CA THR A 77 5.90 3.09 20.36
C THR A 77 4.59 2.80 19.63
N LYS A 78 4.11 1.55 19.66
CA LYS A 78 2.82 1.19 19.08
C LYS A 78 1.71 1.92 19.82
N ALA A 79 0.93 2.72 19.10
CA ALA A 79 -0.19 3.47 19.67
C ALA A 79 -1.41 2.57 19.90
N GLU A 80 -2.16 2.87 20.95
CA GLU A 80 -3.50 2.31 21.12
C GLU A 80 -4.47 3.05 20.21
N THR A 81 -5.12 2.29 19.32
CA THR A 81 -5.97 2.85 18.28
C THR A 81 -7.40 2.31 18.37
N MET A 82 -8.38 3.19 18.21
CA MET A 82 -9.78 2.83 18.01
C MET A 82 -10.14 2.97 16.53
N CYS A 83 -10.52 1.85 15.89
CA CYS A 83 -10.84 1.85 14.47
C CYS A 83 -12.36 1.81 14.25
N ASN A 84 -12.84 2.68 13.37
CA ASN A 84 -14.21 2.73 12.90
C ASN A 84 -14.23 2.52 11.38
N PHE A 85 -15.05 1.58 10.92
CA PHE A 85 -15.19 1.28 9.49
C PHE A 85 -16.52 1.82 8.98
N SER A 86 -16.46 2.58 7.89
CA SER A 86 -17.61 3.19 7.21
C SER A 86 -17.62 2.86 5.72
N ASP A 87 -18.71 3.16 5.04
CA ASP A 87 -18.82 3.01 3.58
C ASP A 87 -17.81 3.85 2.80
N THR A 88 -17.32 4.93 3.41
CA THR A 88 -16.33 5.84 2.80
C THR A 88 -14.88 5.43 3.07
N GLY A 89 -14.67 4.45 3.95
CA GLY A 89 -13.35 3.98 4.35
C GLY A 89 -13.21 3.81 5.87
N ALA A 90 -11.98 3.74 6.34
CA ALA A 90 -11.65 3.49 7.75
C ALA A 90 -11.13 4.76 8.44
N GLU A 91 -11.57 4.98 9.68
CA GLU A 91 -11.08 6.06 10.54
C GLU A 91 -10.45 5.44 11.78
N MET A 92 -9.24 5.86 12.11
CA MET A 92 -8.46 5.33 13.22
C MET A 92 -8.09 6.46 14.17
N ASP A 93 -8.67 6.45 15.35
CA ASP A 93 -8.49 7.44 16.40
C ASP A 93 -7.43 6.98 17.42
N PHE A 94 -6.56 7.90 17.81
CA PHE A 94 -5.54 7.69 18.84
C PHE A 94 -5.14 9.02 19.48
N CYS A 95 -4.35 8.96 20.56
CA CYS A 95 -3.85 10.13 21.25
C CYS A 95 -2.33 10.25 21.09
N ILE A 96 -1.85 11.48 20.95
CA ILE A 96 -0.43 11.83 20.99
C ILE A 96 -0.27 12.86 22.11
N GLY A 97 0.21 12.41 23.28
CA GLY A 97 0.19 13.25 24.48
C GLY A 97 -1.24 13.70 24.83
N SER A 98 -1.50 15.01 24.76
CA SER A 98 -2.82 15.60 25.01
C SER A 98 -3.67 15.82 23.74
N HIS A 99 -3.11 15.55 22.56
CA HIS A 99 -3.74 15.84 21.27
C HIS A 99 -4.49 14.64 20.71
N LYS A 100 -5.61 14.93 20.04
CA LYS A 100 -6.41 13.90 19.37
C LYS A 100 -5.93 13.76 17.94
N ALA A 101 -5.46 12.58 17.59
CA ALA A 101 -5.01 12.25 16.26
C ALA A 101 -5.97 11.27 15.58
N ARG A 102 -6.14 11.43 14.27
CA ARG A 102 -6.96 10.56 13.43
C ARG A 102 -6.26 10.27 12.12
N ILE A 103 -6.20 9.00 11.75
CA ILE A 103 -5.85 8.56 10.40
C ILE A 103 -7.13 8.18 9.67
N LYS A 104 -7.42 8.85 8.56
CA LYS A 104 -8.52 8.51 7.66
C LYS A 104 -8.00 7.84 6.41
N SER A 105 -8.50 6.64 6.14
CA SER A 105 -8.20 5.85 4.94
C SER A 105 -9.44 5.86 4.05
N MET A 106 -9.35 6.49 2.88
CA MET A 106 -10.47 6.63 1.95
C MET A 106 -10.07 6.26 0.53
N GLN A 107 -11.03 5.80 -0.27
CA GLN A 107 -10.76 5.50 -1.66
C GLN A 107 -10.50 6.81 -2.42
N GLY A 108 -9.39 6.86 -3.15
CA GLY A 108 -9.08 8.01 -4.01
C GLY A 108 -10.12 8.16 -5.12
N MET A 109 -10.37 9.40 -5.52
CA MET A 109 -11.38 9.72 -6.54
C MET A 109 -10.96 9.26 -7.95
N GLY A 110 -9.65 9.12 -8.22
CA GLY A 110 -9.14 8.61 -9.48
C GLY A 110 -9.02 7.08 -9.53
N LYS A 111 -9.23 6.50 -10.72
CA LYS A 111 -9.05 5.04 -10.96
C LYS A 111 -7.65 4.50 -10.61
N ARG A 112 -6.65 5.38 -10.45
CA ARG A 112 -5.26 5.03 -10.13
C ARG A 112 -4.81 5.43 -8.73
N ASP A 113 -5.63 6.17 -7.98
CA ASP A 113 -5.19 6.82 -6.73
C ASP A 113 -5.14 5.87 -5.54
N GLY A 114 -5.69 4.65 -5.68
CA GLY A 114 -5.66 3.65 -4.62
C GLY A 114 -6.38 4.12 -3.36
N ILE A 115 -5.93 3.63 -2.20
CA ILE A 115 -6.40 4.11 -0.90
C ILE A 115 -5.49 5.26 -0.48
N ILE A 116 -6.10 6.40 -0.17
CA ILE A 116 -5.43 7.59 0.35
C ILE A 116 -5.52 7.56 1.87
N HIS A 117 -4.42 7.82 2.54
CA HIS A 117 -4.34 7.94 3.99
C HIS A 117 -4.04 9.40 4.35
N VAL A 118 -4.82 9.97 5.25
CA VAL A 118 -4.67 11.35 5.71
C VAL A 118 -4.57 11.33 7.23
N LEU A 119 -3.53 11.96 7.78
CA LEU A 119 -3.37 12.21 9.20
C LEU A 119 -3.92 13.59 9.55
N THR A 120 -4.74 13.66 10.59
CA THR A 120 -5.19 14.92 11.19
C THR A 120 -4.93 14.93 12.69
N ILE A 121 -4.51 16.08 13.23
CA ILE A 121 -4.26 16.30 14.65
C ILE A 121 -5.02 17.54 15.09
N ASP A 122 -5.90 17.38 16.08
CA ASP A 122 -6.84 18.42 16.54
C ASP A 122 -7.62 19.08 15.38
N GLY A 123 -7.88 18.30 14.33
CA GLY A 123 -8.57 18.75 13.11
C GLY A 123 -7.69 19.35 12.02
N TYR A 124 -6.39 19.54 12.26
CA TYR A 124 -5.44 20.04 11.26
C TYR A 124 -4.81 18.90 10.46
N VAL A 125 -4.78 19.01 9.14
CA VAL A 125 -4.17 18.02 8.24
C VAL A 125 -2.65 18.12 8.31
N ILE A 126 -1.99 16.98 8.52
CA ILE A 126 -0.54 16.88 8.54
C ILE A 126 -0.06 16.38 7.16
N PRO A 127 0.85 17.11 6.49
CA PRO A 127 1.39 16.69 5.19
C PRO A 127 2.25 15.43 5.34
N GLU A 128 2.12 14.50 4.40
CA GLU A 128 2.97 13.31 4.34
C GLU A 128 4.42 13.70 4.04
N ASP A 129 5.36 13.04 4.70
CA ASP A 129 6.77 13.20 4.38
C ASP A 129 7.09 12.43 3.09
N THR A 130 7.50 13.15 2.04
CA THR A 130 7.84 12.55 0.75
C THR A 130 9.32 12.20 0.77
N THR A 131 9.66 11.06 1.37
CA THR A 131 11.05 10.55 1.40
C THR A 131 11.43 9.81 0.11
#